data_AF-A0A3B9KMF5-F1
#
_entry.id   AF-A0A3B9KMF5-F1
#
_cell.length_a   1.000
_cell.length_b   1.000
_cell.length_c   1.000
_cell.angle_alpha   90.00
_cell.angle_beta   90.00
_cell.angle_gamma   90.00
#
_symmetry.space_group_name_H-M   'P 1'
#
loop_
_entity.id
_entity.type
_entity.pdbx_description
1 polymer ?
#
loop_
_entity_poly.entity_id
_entity_poly.type
_entity_poly.pdbx_seq_one_letter_code
_entity_poly.pdbx_strand_id
1 'polypeptide(L)'
;HSPRRAELIASTETTRAVVEGERAAVEQMKTETGIEFVPVWLTANDEIAKKCPFCGPRHKQEITDGVYPPAHPRCRCMVAYEPKKVEK
;
A
#
# COMPACT_ATOMS: atom_id res chain seq x y z
N HIS A 1 17.46 -8.81 -22.06
CA HIS A 1 16.80 -7.89 -21.10
C HIS A 1 17.75 -6.76 -20.72
N SER A 2 17.28 -5.51 -20.65
CA SER A 2 18.13 -4.41 -20.16
C SER A 2 18.11 -4.38 -18.62
N PRO A 3 19.25 -4.18 -17.94
CA PRO A 3 19.33 -4.14 -16.47
C PRO A 3 18.34 -3.15 -15.84
N ARG A 4 18.18 -1.98 -16.46
CA ARG A 4 17.26 -0.92 -16.01
C ARG A 4 15.79 -1.35 -16.02
N ARG A 5 15.37 -2.17 -16.99
CA ARG A 5 13.99 -2.69 -17.06
C ARG A 5 13.77 -3.78 -16.02
N ALA A 6 14.76 -4.63 -15.79
CA ALA A 6 14.68 -5.67 -14.77
C ALA A 6 14.53 -5.05 -13.37
N GLU A 7 15.30 -4.02 -13.04
CA GLU A 7 15.20 -3.28 -11.78
C GLU A 7 13.82 -2.62 -11.57
N LEU A 8 13.29 -2.00 -12.64
CA LEU A 8 11.96 -1.39 -12.65
C LEU A 8 10.85 -2.39 -12.30
N ILE A 9 10.91 -3.57 -12.91
CA ILE A 9 9.94 -4.64 -12.69
C ILE A 9 10.12 -5.20 -11.27
N ALA A 10 11.35 -5.52 -10.87
CA ALA A 10 11.62 -6.11 -9.56
C ALA A 10 11.09 -5.22 -8.42
N SER A 11 11.42 -3.93 -8.43
CA SER A 11 10.94 -3.00 -7.39
C SER A 11 9.40 -2.91 -7.33
N THR A 12 8.75 -2.83 -8.49
CA THR A 12 7.29 -2.73 -8.55
C THR A 12 6.62 -4.03 -8.09
N GLU A 13 7.08 -5.18 -8.57
CA GLU A 13 6.48 -6.47 -8.23
C GLU A 13 6.73 -6.88 -6.78
N THR A 14 7.87 -6.49 -6.18
CA THR A 14 8.08 -6.68 -4.73
C THR A 14 7.07 -5.88 -3.92
N THR A 15 6.82 -4.60 -4.25
CA THR A 15 5.78 -3.81 -3.55
C THR A 15 4.40 -4.45 -3.73
N ARG A 16 4.07 -4.92 -4.93
CA ARG A 16 2.78 -5.60 -5.21
C ARG A 16 2.62 -6.85 -4.35
N ALA A 17 3.65 -7.70 -4.32
CA ALA A 17 3.63 -8.94 -3.56
C ALA A 17 3.43 -8.70 -2.05
N VAL A 18 4.10 -7.68 -1.49
CA VAL A 18 3.92 -7.30 -0.07
C VAL A 18 2.48 -6.89 0.18
N VAL A 19 1.94 -5.96 -0.62
CA VAL A 19 0.61 -5.41 -0.38
C VAL A 19 -0.50 -6.46 -0.59
N GLU A 20 -0.38 -7.30 -1.60
CA GLU A 20 -1.30 -8.45 -1.80
C GLU A 20 -1.25 -9.41 -0.61
N GLY A 21 -0.06 -9.71 -0.09
CA GLY A 21 0.13 -10.57 1.09
C GLY A 21 -0.49 -9.99 2.35
N GLU A 22 -0.28 -8.69 2.61
CA GLU A 22 -0.88 -8.01 3.76
C GLU A 22 -2.40 -7.97 3.67
N ARG A 23 -2.97 -7.72 2.47
CA ARG A 23 -4.42 -7.75 2.26
C ARG A 23 -5.03 -9.11 2.59
N ALA A 24 -4.39 -10.18 2.13
CA ALA A 24 -4.82 -11.55 2.44
C ALA A 24 -4.73 -11.84 3.95
N ALA A 25 -3.63 -11.43 4.60
CA ALA A 25 -3.45 -11.61 6.04
C ALA A 25 -4.50 -10.84 6.87
N VAL A 26 -4.82 -9.61 6.48
CA VAL A 26 -5.83 -8.78 7.18
C VAL A 26 -7.23 -9.36 7.00
N GLU A 27 -7.57 -9.85 5.81
CA GLU A 27 -8.85 -10.53 5.59
C GLU A 27 -8.96 -11.81 6.42
N GLN A 28 -7.87 -12.59 6.51
CA GLN A 28 -7.81 -13.76 7.38
C GLN A 28 -7.97 -13.38 8.85
N MET A 29 -7.26 -12.34 9.33
CA MET A 29 -7.40 -11.86 10.71
C MET A 29 -8.82 -11.40 11.02
N LYS A 30 -9.48 -10.71 10.08
CA LYS A 30 -10.89 -10.32 10.22
C LYS A 30 -11.77 -11.56 10.41
N THR A 31 -11.54 -12.60 9.62
CA THR A 31 -12.31 -13.85 9.65
C THR A 31 -12.09 -14.63 10.96
N GLU A 32 -10.86 -14.68 11.45
CA GLU A 32 -10.48 -15.46 12.63
C GLU A 32 -10.77 -14.76 13.97
N THR A 33 -10.60 -13.44 14.02
CA THR A 33 -10.65 -12.67 15.27
C THR A 33 -11.81 -11.68 15.34
N GLY A 34 -12.46 -11.39 14.20
CA GLY A 34 -13.47 -10.34 14.09
C GLY A 34 -12.91 -8.92 14.12
N ILE A 35 -11.58 -8.73 14.23
CA ILE A 35 -10.95 -7.42 14.23
C ILE A 35 -10.89 -6.89 12.80
N GLU A 36 -11.58 -5.77 12.55
CA GLU A 36 -11.49 -5.06 11.28
C GLU A 36 -10.35 -4.05 11.30
N PHE A 37 -9.58 -4.02 10.21
CA PHE A 37 -8.57 -2.99 9.96
C PHE A 37 -8.95 -2.15 8.76
N VAL A 38 -8.60 -0.87 8.79
CA VAL A 38 -8.71 0.06 7.67
C VAL A 38 -7.35 0.23 6.99
N PRO A 39 -7.26 0.06 5.66
CA PRO A 39 -6.02 0.27 4.92
C PRO A 39 -5.75 1.77 4.75
N VAL A 40 -4.57 2.23 5.16
CA VAL A 40 -4.13 3.62 5.07
C VAL A 40 -2.92 3.71 4.15
N TRP A 41 -2.98 4.62 3.18
CA TRP A 41 -1.90 4.82 2.22
C TRP A 41 -0.72 5.56 2.87
N LEU A 42 0.46 4.94 2.86
CA LEU A 42 1.70 5.54 3.37
C LEU A 42 2.70 5.75 2.25
N THR A 43 3.08 7.00 2.00
CA THR A 43 4.16 7.34 1.08
C THR A 43 5.50 7.05 1.72
N ALA A 44 6.51 6.68 0.92
CA ALA A 44 7.89 6.70 1.38
C ALA A 44 8.24 8.07 1.98
N ASN A 45 9.09 8.09 3.00
CA ASN A 45 9.53 9.32 3.64
C ASN A 45 10.66 9.99 2.83
N ASP A 46 10.36 10.34 1.57
CA ASP A 46 11.29 11.01 0.67
C ASP A 46 10.58 12.06 -0.20
N GLU A 47 11.36 12.97 -0.76
CA GLU A 47 10.84 14.11 -1.53
C GLU A 47 10.16 13.70 -2.84
N ILE A 48 10.53 12.56 -3.40
CA ILE A 48 9.96 12.08 -4.67
C ILE A 48 8.54 11.56 -4.42
N ALA A 49 8.32 10.80 -3.35
CA ALA A 49 6.99 10.28 -3.00
C ALA A 49 6.07 11.40 -2.51
N LYS A 50 6.58 12.35 -1.73
CA LYS A 50 5.83 13.54 -1.30
C LYS A 50 5.37 14.40 -2.49
N LYS A 51 6.23 14.59 -3.50
CA LYS A 51 5.92 15.37 -4.71
C LYS A 51 5.19 14.56 -5.79
N CYS A 52 4.95 13.26 -5.57
CA CYS A 52 4.23 12.45 -6.55
C CYS A 52 2.76 12.89 -6.61
N PRO A 53 2.24 13.30 -7.79
CA PRO A 53 0.88 13.80 -7.92
C PRO A 53 -0.19 12.75 -7.64
N PHE A 54 0.16 11.46 -7.71
CA PHE A 54 -0.75 10.36 -7.40
C PHE A 54 -0.73 9.97 -5.92
N CYS A 55 0.48 9.89 -5.35
CA CYS A 55 0.71 9.30 -4.03
C CYS A 55 0.72 10.34 -2.91
N GLY A 56 1.27 11.53 -3.17
CA GLY A 56 1.37 12.62 -2.20
C GLY A 56 0.00 12.99 -1.60
N PRO A 57 -1.04 13.23 -2.42
CA PRO A 57 -2.39 13.54 -1.93
C PRO A 57 -3.03 12.39 -1.13
N ARG A 58 -2.59 11.14 -1.33
CA ARG A 58 -3.11 9.97 -0.61
C ARG A 58 -2.40 9.72 0.71
N HIS A 59 -1.33 10.45 1.05
CA HIS A 59 -0.59 10.18 2.28
C HIS A 59 -1.50 10.30 3.52
N LYS A 60 -1.52 9.24 4.34
CA LYS A 60 -2.36 9.10 5.54
C LYS A 60 -3.86 9.14 5.28
N GLN A 61 -4.28 8.90 4.03
CA GLN A 61 -5.68 8.74 3.69
C GLN A 61 -6.03 7.25 3.65
N GLU A 62 -7.26 6.92 4.04
CA GLU A 62 -7.81 5.58 3.90
C GLU A 62 -7.96 5.21 2.41
N ILE A 63 -7.68 3.95 2.07
CA ILE A 63 -7.85 3.40 0.74
C ILE A 63 -9.29 2.91 0.60
N THR A 64 -10.16 3.73 0.01
CA THR A 64 -11.57 3.40 -0.19
C THR A 64 -11.92 3.05 -1.65
N ASP A 65 -11.03 3.37 -2.59
CA ASP A 65 -11.22 3.19 -4.04
C ASP A 65 -10.73 1.83 -4.55
N GLY A 66 -10.20 0.99 -3.65
CA GLY A 66 -9.61 -0.31 -3.99
C GLY A 66 -8.27 -0.20 -4.73
N VAL A 67 -7.69 1.00 -4.84
CA VAL A 67 -6.38 1.20 -5.48
C VAL A 67 -5.28 1.15 -4.43
N TYR A 68 -4.45 0.12 -4.52
CA TYR A 68 -3.37 -0.12 -3.58
C TYR A 68 -1.99 0.16 -4.21
N PRO A 69 -0.96 0.45 -3.40
CA PRO A 69 0.42 0.42 -3.87
C PRO A 69 0.79 -0.96 -4.42
N PRO A 70 1.57 -1.05 -5.51
CA PRO A 70 2.09 0.04 -6.31
C PRO A 70 1.06 0.52 -7.36
N ALA A 71 0.69 1.81 -7.33
CA ALA A 71 -0.21 2.38 -8.34
C ALA A 71 0.46 2.72 -9.68
N HIS A 72 1.79 2.77 -9.72
CA HIS A 72 2.57 3.07 -10.92
C HIS A 72 3.95 2.41 -10.82
N PRO A 73 4.69 2.27 -11.93
CA PRO A 73 6.06 1.78 -11.89
C PRO A 73 6.94 2.62 -10.95
N ARG A 74 7.81 1.97 -10.17
CA ARG A 74 8.62 2.60 -9.10
C ARG A 74 7.80 3.31 -8.02
N CYS A 75 6.55 2.95 -7.82
CA CYS A 75 5.85 3.39 -6.62
C CYS A 75 6.57 2.82 -5.40
N ARG A 76 6.89 3.69 -4.44
CA ARG A 76 7.59 3.33 -3.19
C ARG A 76 6.68 3.48 -1.98
N CYS A 77 5.37 3.51 -2.22
CA CYS A 77 4.39 3.61 -1.15
C CYS A 77 4.09 2.23 -0.59
N MET A 78 3.56 2.22 0.63
CA MET A 78 3.17 1.03 1.40
C MET A 78 1.78 1.24 1.97
N VAL A 79 1.24 0.22 2.60
CA VAL A 79 -0.05 0.26 3.28
C VAL A 79 0.20 0.09 4.78
N ALA A 80 -0.45 0.91 5.60
CA ALA A 80 -0.61 0.61 7.01
C ALA A 80 -2.03 0.11 7.25
N TYR A 81 -2.19 -0.79 8.21
CA TYR A 81 -3.50 -1.27 8.62
C TYR A 81 -3.77 -0.79 10.04
N GLU A 82 -4.72 0.14 10.17
CA GLU A 82 -5.12 0.67 11.46
C GLU A 82 -6.38 -0.04 11.95
N PRO A 83 -6.50 -0.41 13.23
CA PRO A 83 -7.72 -1.04 13.73
C PRO A 83 -8.89 -0.07 13.59
N LYS A 84 -10.01 -0.55 13.04
CA LYS A 84 -11.22 0.25 12.89
C LYS A 84 -11.73 0.62 14.29
N LYS A 85 -11.78 1.92 14.58
CA LYS A 85 -12.33 2.40 15.85
C LYS A 85 -13.82 2.04 15.88
N VAL A 86 -14.22 1.20 16.84
CA VAL A 86 -15.63 0.95 17.12
C VAL A 86 -16.16 2.19 17.83
N GLU A 87 -16.94 3.02 17.13
CA GLU A 87 -17.75 4.04 17.79
C GLU A 87 -18.71 3.31 18.75
N LYS A 88 -18.58 3.59 20.05
CA LYS A 88 -19.44 3.07 21.11
C LYS A 88 -20.70 3.90 21.24
#